data_AF-A0A7V1I4K7-F1
#
_entry.id   AF-A0A7V1I4K7-F1
#
_cell.length_a   1.000
_cell.length_b   1.000
_cell.length_c   1.000
_cell.angle_alpha   90.00
_cell.angle_beta   90.00
_cell.angle_gamma   90.00
#
_symmetry.space_group_name_H-M   'P 1'
#
loop_
_entity.id
_entity.type
_entity.pdbx_description
1 polymer ?
#
loop_
_entity_poly.entity_id
_entity_poly.type
_entity_poly.pdbx_seq_one_letter_code
_entity_poly.pdbx_strand_id
1 'polypeptide(L)'
;AVGVKKLFDMKKIKTPVINVPGCPSHPDWMVGTIAHILLYGIPKLDYLNRPKVFFDKLLHDHCPYRSFYDDEVFCKEFPDKEGCRYSLGCKGPETCCDAWKRRWNGGVNWCVQNAICIGCVEPNFWDEFTPLYESI
;
A
#
# COMPACT_ATOMS: atom_id res chain seq x y z
N ALA A 1 15.78 13.29 -0.64
CA ALA A 1 15.26 13.32 -2.03
C ALA A 1 13.90 14.02 -2.05
N VAL A 2 13.34 14.37 -3.21
CA VAL A 2 12.00 14.99 -3.33
C VAL A 2 11.15 14.24 -4.36
N GLY A 3 9.87 14.06 -4.09
CA GLY A 3 8.92 13.44 -5.04
C GLY A 3 8.64 14.35 -6.24
N VAL A 4 8.34 13.74 -7.40
CA VAL A 4 8.17 14.45 -8.69
C VAL A 4 7.08 15.52 -8.62
N LYS A 5 5.92 15.22 -8.01
CA LYS A 5 4.83 16.22 -7.87
C LYS A 5 5.27 17.45 -7.09
N LYS A 6 5.95 17.26 -5.95
CA LYS A 6 6.48 18.36 -5.13
C LYS A 6 7.52 19.18 -5.89
N LEU A 7 8.39 18.52 -6.67
CA LEU A 7 9.33 19.21 -7.56
C LEU A 7 8.61 20.06 -8.61
N PHE A 8 7.55 19.53 -9.23
CA PHE A 8 6.77 20.26 -10.24
C PHE A 8 6.10 21.49 -9.64
N ASP A 9 5.52 21.38 -8.43
CA ASP A 9 4.92 22.50 -7.73
C ASP A 9 5.94 23.59 -7.41
N MET A 10 7.11 23.21 -6.88
CA MET A 10 8.21 24.14 -6.57
C MET A 10 8.72 24.87 -7.83
N LYS A 11 8.71 24.19 -8.99
CA LYS A 11 9.20 24.74 -10.26
C LYS A 11 8.09 25.31 -11.15
N LYS A 12 6.84 25.34 -10.68
CA LYS A 12 5.67 25.80 -11.44
C LYS A 12 5.48 25.06 -12.79
N ILE A 13 5.84 23.78 -12.84
CA ILE A 13 5.62 22.92 -14.01
C ILE A 13 4.15 22.46 -13.99
N LYS A 14 3.41 22.72 -15.08
CA LYS A 14 1.95 22.49 -15.15
C LYS A 14 1.56 21.09 -15.63
N THR A 15 2.52 20.27 -16.05
CA THR A 15 2.25 18.92 -16.56
C THR A 15 1.59 18.06 -15.47
N PRO A 16 0.45 17.41 -15.74
CA PRO A 16 -0.20 16.52 -14.77
C PRO A 16 0.72 15.39 -14.31
N VAL A 17 0.63 15.02 -13.04
CA VAL A 17 1.41 13.92 -12.45
C VAL A 17 0.44 12.92 -11.82
N ILE A 18 0.61 11.66 -12.15
CA ILE A 18 -0.10 10.53 -11.54
C ILE A 18 0.94 9.71 -10.77
N ASN A 19 0.71 9.52 -9.48
CA ASN A 19 1.59 8.74 -8.62
C ASN A 19 1.14 7.28 -8.63
N VAL A 20 2.02 6.36 -9.01
CA VAL A 20 1.80 4.92 -8.91
C VAL A 20 2.85 4.36 -7.96
N PRO A 21 2.66 4.50 -6.64
CA PRO A 21 3.69 4.20 -5.65
C PRO A 21 3.83 2.71 -5.37
N GLY A 22 4.66 2.38 -4.39
CA GLY A 22 5.03 1.04 -3.97
C GLY A 22 6.55 0.83 -4.06
N CYS A 23 7.10 0.10 -3.10
CA CYS A 23 8.51 -0.32 -3.10
C CYS A 23 8.61 -1.86 -3.11
N PRO A 24 8.41 -2.52 -4.27
CA PRO A 24 8.11 -1.96 -5.60
C PRO A 24 6.60 -1.69 -5.80
N SER A 25 6.25 -1.09 -6.94
CA SER A 25 4.86 -1.01 -7.40
C SER A 25 4.43 -2.34 -8.02
N HIS A 26 3.19 -2.76 -7.78
CA HIS A 26 2.65 -3.97 -8.40
C HIS A 26 2.53 -3.76 -9.92
N PRO A 27 2.87 -4.75 -10.78
CA PRO A 27 2.77 -4.62 -12.23
C PRO A 27 1.37 -4.18 -12.69
N ASP A 28 0.31 -4.76 -12.11
CA ASP A 28 -1.07 -4.37 -12.43
C ASP A 28 -1.39 -2.91 -12.11
N TRP A 29 -0.79 -2.31 -11.07
CA TRP A 29 -1.02 -0.89 -10.77
C TRP A 29 -0.40 -0.02 -11.86
N MET A 30 0.83 -0.33 -12.29
CA MET A 30 1.51 0.39 -13.36
C MET A 30 0.81 0.22 -14.71
N VAL A 31 0.64 -1.04 -15.15
CA VAL A 31 0.04 -1.38 -16.44
C VAL A 31 -1.41 -0.92 -16.50
N GLY A 32 -2.18 -1.14 -15.43
CA GLY A 32 -3.58 -0.73 -15.36
C GLY A 32 -3.75 0.78 -15.41
N THR A 33 -2.84 1.55 -14.81
CA THR A 33 -2.84 3.02 -14.92
C THR A 33 -2.57 3.47 -16.35
N ILE A 34 -1.54 2.92 -17.01
CA ILE A 34 -1.20 3.25 -18.39
C ILE A 34 -2.35 2.88 -19.34
N ALA A 35 -2.90 1.67 -19.20
CA ALA A 35 -4.02 1.21 -20.01
C ALA A 35 -5.27 2.09 -19.84
N HIS A 36 -5.59 2.49 -18.60
CA HIS A 36 -6.70 3.40 -18.35
C HIS A 36 -6.49 4.75 -19.03
N ILE A 37 -5.28 5.31 -18.99
CA ILE A 37 -4.96 6.58 -19.67
C ILE A 37 -5.15 6.47 -21.19
N LEU A 38 -4.66 5.40 -21.79
CA LEU A 38 -4.77 5.18 -23.25
C LEU A 38 -6.22 5.01 -23.72
N LEU A 39 -7.05 4.35 -22.92
CA LEU A 39 -8.43 4.02 -23.29
C LEU A 39 -9.46 5.09 -22.89
N TYR A 40 -9.26 5.73 -21.73
CA TYR A 40 -10.29 6.55 -21.08
C TYR A 40 -9.75 7.89 -20.53
N GLY A 41 -8.45 8.15 -20.65
CA GLY A 41 -7.80 9.31 -20.04
C GLY A 41 -7.49 9.13 -18.55
N ILE A 42 -7.22 10.23 -17.86
CA ILE A 42 -6.73 10.23 -16.47
C ILE A 42 -7.78 9.58 -15.54
N PRO A 43 -7.43 8.52 -14.78
CA PRO A 43 -8.35 7.91 -13.82
C PRO A 43 -8.67 8.87 -12.67
N LYS A 44 -9.75 8.58 -11.92
CA LYS A 44 -10.01 9.28 -10.65
C LYS A 44 -8.83 9.06 -9.70
N LEU A 45 -8.27 10.17 -9.20
CA LEU A 45 -7.15 10.15 -8.28
C LEU A 45 -7.60 10.43 -6.84
N ASP A 46 -6.87 9.92 -5.86
CA ASP A 46 -6.99 10.33 -4.45
C ASP A 46 -6.27 11.66 -4.19
N TYR A 47 -6.28 12.10 -2.93
CA TYR A 47 -5.64 13.36 -2.51
C TYR A 47 -4.10 13.32 -2.64
N LEU A 48 -3.50 12.14 -2.78
CA LEU A 48 -2.08 11.92 -3.03
C LEU A 48 -1.76 11.75 -4.53
N ASN A 49 -2.72 12.02 -5.42
CA ASN A 49 -2.64 11.80 -6.87
C ASN A 49 -2.43 10.34 -7.29
N ARG A 50 -2.93 9.38 -6.51
CA ARG A 50 -2.86 7.94 -6.82
C ARG A 50 -4.17 7.45 -7.45
N PRO A 51 -4.16 6.53 -8.43
CA PRO A 51 -5.39 5.97 -8.99
C PRO A 51 -6.25 5.27 -7.94
N LYS A 52 -7.46 5.79 -7.70
CA LYS A 52 -8.38 5.26 -6.67
C LYS A 52 -8.73 3.79 -6.85
N VAL A 53 -8.74 3.31 -8.09
CA VAL A 53 -9.00 1.90 -8.40
C VAL A 53 -8.05 0.93 -7.69
N PHE A 54 -6.83 1.37 -7.33
CA PHE A 54 -5.83 0.56 -6.63
C PHE A 54 -5.58 1.00 -5.18
N PHE A 55 -5.72 2.29 -4.87
CA PHE A 55 -5.24 2.90 -3.62
C PHE A 55 -6.34 3.58 -2.77
N ASP A 56 -7.64 3.35 -3.05
CA ASP A 56 -8.75 3.99 -2.29
C ASP A 56 -9.19 3.22 -1.04
N LYS A 57 -8.70 1.98 -0.85
CA LYS A 57 -9.12 1.10 0.25
C LYS A 57 -7.99 0.87 1.23
N LEU A 58 -8.30 1.01 2.52
CA LEU A 58 -7.39 0.68 3.60
C LEU A 58 -7.17 -0.83 3.64
N LEU A 59 -5.92 -1.26 3.73
CA LEU A 59 -5.57 -2.68 3.70
C LEU A 59 -6.18 -3.44 4.87
N HIS A 60 -6.15 -2.84 6.06
CA HIS A 60 -6.63 -3.48 7.29
C HIS A 60 -8.14 -3.75 7.29
N ASP A 61 -8.95 -2.87 6.71
CA ASP A 61 -10.41 -3.04 6.62
C ASP A 61 -10.84 -4.22 5.75
N HIS A 62 -9.95 -4.68 4.88
CA HIS A 62 -10.20 -5.82 4.00
C HIS A 62 -9.25 -6.99 4.27
N CYS A 63 -8.51 -6.94 5.39
CA CYS A 63 -7.55 -7.96 5.75
C CYS A 63 -8.27 -9.24 6.21
N PRO A 64 -7.87 -10.44 5.73
CA PRO A 64 -8.45 -11.70 6.21
C PRO A 64 -8.19 -11.96 7.70
N TYR A 65 -7.22 -11.27 8.29
CA TYR A 65 -6.89 -11.35 9.73
C TYR A 65 -7.58 -10.27 10.57
N ARG A 66 -8.57 -9.56 10.02
CA ARG A 66 -9.24 -8.45 10.71
C ARG A 66 -10.00 -8.89 11.97
N SER A 67 -10.74 -10.00 11.92
CA SER A 67 -11.43 -10.52 13.11
C SER A 67 -10.45 -10.88 14.23
N PHE A 68 -9.30 -11.46 13.89
CA PHE A 68 -8.25 -11.75 14.88
C PHE A 68 -7.66 -10.49 15.51
N TYR A 69 -7.63 -9.37 14.78
CA TYR A 69 -7.27 -8.08 15.37
C TYR A 69 -8.33 -7.61 16.38
N ASP A 70 -9.60 -7.67 15.99
CA ASP A 70 -10.72 -7.25 16.82
C ASP A 70 -10.88 -8.12 18.08
N ASP A 71 -10.51 -9.41 18.00
CA ASP A 71 -10.50 -10.38 19.11
C ASP A 71 -9.18 -10.38 19.91
N GLU A 72 -8.24 -9.47 19.61
CA GLU A 72 -6.90 -9.38 20.25
C GLU A 72 -6.04 -10.65 20.14
N VAL A 73 -6.28 -11.46 19.11
CA VAL A 73 -5.51 -12.68 18.82
C VAL A 73 -4.32 -12.33 17.92
N PHE A 74 -3.17 -12.08 18.53
CA PHE A 74 -1.96 -11.67 17.83
C PHE A 74 -0.90 -12.77 17.71
N CYS A 75 -0.24 -12.83 16.54
CA CYS A 75 0.95 -13.68 16.35
C CYS A 75 2.07 -13.22 17.29
N LYS A 76 2.80 -14.18 17.88
CA LYS A 76 3.98 -13.87 18.70
C LYS A 76 5.29 -13.90 17.91
N GLU A 77 5.32 -14.67 16.83
CA GLU A 77 6.50 -14.87 15.99
C GLU A 77 6.07 -14.98 14.52
N PHE A 78 6.98 -14.67 13.57
CA PHE A 78 6.68 -14.73 12.14
C PHE A 78 6.22 -16.10 11.61
N PRO A 79 6.68 -17.25 12.12
CA PRO A 79 6.20 -18.55 11.66
C PRO A 79 4.72 -18.81 11.98
N ASP A 80 4.17 -18.19 13.02
CA ASP A 80 2.74 -18.27 13.35
C ASP A 80 1.91 -17.48 12.32
N LYS A 81 0.94 -18.16 11.70
CA LYS A 81 0.12 -17.61 10.62
C LYS A 81 -1.35 -17.46 10.97
N GLU A 82 -1.78 -17.91 12.16
CA GLU A 82 -3.20 -17.93 12.53
C GLU A 82 -3.69 -16.55 12.97
N GLY A 83 -2.92 -15.85 13.82
CA GLY A 83 -3.31 -14.57 14.42
C GLY A 83 -3.06 -13.31 13.56
N CYS A 84 -3.46 -12.14 14.05
CA CYS A 84 -3.12 -10.87 13.43
C CYS A 84 -1.63 -10.51 13.64
N ARG A 85 -1.02 -9.85 12.65
CA ARG A 85 0.42 -9.46 12.67
C ARG A 85 0.68 -8.08 13.28
N TYR A 86 -0.30 -7.49 13.96
CA TYR A 86 -0.18 -6.14 14.51
C TYR A 86 0.96 -6.02 15.54
N SER A 87 1.04 -6.95 16.48
CA SER A 87 2.13 -7.06 17.48
C SER A 87 3.52 -7.19 16.85
N LEU A 88 3.62 -7.76 15.65
CA LEU A 88 4.85 -7.91 14.87
C LEU A 88 5.20 -6.66 14.05
N GLY A 89 4.38 -5.60 14.13
CA GLY A 89 4.62 -4.30 13.50
C GLY A 89 3.89 -4.06 12.18
N CYS A 90 2.84 -4.84 11.86
CA CYS A 90 2.09 -4.66 10.62
C CYS A 90 1.44 -3.27 10.50
N LYS A 91 1.87 -2.51 9.49
CA LYS A 91 1.41 -1.15 9.18
C LYS A 91 0.16 -1.11 8.27
N GLY A 92 -0.51 -2.25 8.15
CA GLY A 92 -1.77 -2.37 7.39
C GLY A 92 -2.87 -1.36 7.78
N PRO A 93 -3.01 -0.98 9.06
CA PRO A 93 -3.99 0.04 9.50
C PRO A 93 -3.76 1.45 8.93
N GLU A 94 -2.59 1.73 8.35
CA GLU A 94 -2.24 3.04 7.79
C GLU A 94 -1.96 2.96 6.28
N THR A 95 -2.13 1.79 5.67
CA THR A 95 -1.71 1.55 4.28
C THR A 95 -2.91 1.38 3.35
N CYS A 96 -3.01 2.18 2.30
CA CYS A 96 -4.09 2.14 1.32
C CYS A 96 -3.63 1.46 0.01
N CYS A 97 -3.94 0.16 -0.14
CA CYS A 97 -3.77 -0.56 -1.40
C CYS A 97 -4.67 -1.80 -1.47
N ASP A 98 -4.80 -2.37 -2.66
CA ASP A 98 -5.59 -3.58 -2.92
C ASP A 98 -4.78 -4.89 -2.84
N ALA A 99 -3.59 -4.88 -2.23
CA ALA A 99 -2.72 -6.06 -2.12
C ALA A 99 -3.37 -7.22 -1.34
N TRP A 100 -4.33 -6.94 -0.45
CA TRP A 100 -5.16 -7.96 0.21
C TRP A 100 -6.02 -8.77 -0.77
N LYS A 101 -6.42 -8.15 -1.89
CA LYS A 101 -7.25 -8.75 -2.94
C LYS A 101 -6.40 -9.45 -3.99
N ARG A 102 -5.45 -8.71 -4.59
CA ARG A 102 -4.67 -9.20 -5.74
C ARG A 102 -3.44 -10.01 -5.37
N ARG A 103 -2.96 -9.84 -4.13
CA ARG A 103 -1.71 -10.40 -3.63
C ARG A 103 -0.50 -9.99 -4.49
N TRP A 104 0.55 -10.80 -4.56
CA TRP A 104 1.77 -10.54 -5.31
C TRP A 104 2.20 -11.78 -6.11
N ASN A 105 2.98 -11.54 -7.18
CA ASN A 105 3.64 -12.58 -7.99
C ASN A 105 2.69 -13.67 -8.50
N GLY A 106 1.63 -13.27 -9.22
CA GLY A 106 0.64 -14.21 -9.75
C GLY A 106 -0.31 -14.77 -8.69
N GLY A 107 -0.46 -14.06 -7.57
CA GLY A 107 -1.36 -14.45 -6.49
C GLY A 107 -0.76 -15.41 -5.46
N VAL A 108 0.51 -15.82 -5.64
CA VAL A 108 1.17 -16.88 -4.87
C VAL A 108 1.30 -16.50 -3.40
N ASN A 109 1.63 -15.24 -3.09
CA ASN A 109 1.76 -14.77 -1.71
C ASN A 109 1.58 -13.26 -1.63
N TRP A 110 1.62 -12.68 -0.43
CA TRP A 110 1.65 -11.24 -0.18
C TRP A 110 2.26 -10.93 1.19
N CYS A 111 2.56 -9.66 1.43
CA CYS A 111 3.37 -9.22 2.57
C CYS A 111 2.80 -9.68 3.92
N VAL A 112 1.50 -9.49 4.18
CA VAL A 112 0.89 -9.80 5.50
C VAL A 112 0.75 -11.30 5.74
N GLN A 113 0.50 -12.09 4.70
CA GLN A 113 0.50 -13.55 4.84
C GLN A 113 1.91 -14.06 5.15
N ASN A 114 2.92 -13.54 4.46
CA ASN A 114 4.30 -13.97 4.62
C ASN A 114 4.97 -13.44 5.91
N ALA A 115 4.77 -12.17 6.23
CA ALA A 115 5.35 -11.44 7.34
C ALA A 115 4.42 -10.27 7.72
N ILE A 116 4.81 -9.02 7.49
CA ILE A 116 4.02 -7.83 7.82
C ILE A 116 3.84 -6.92 6.61
N CYS A 117 2.82 -6.05 6.65
CA CYS A 117 2.80 -4.86 5.80
C CYS A 117 3.73 -3.79 6.39
N ILE A 118 4.46 -3.09 5.54
CA ILE A 118 5.41 -2.04 5.95
C ILE A 118 5.02 -0.65 5.46
N GLY A 119 3.83 -0.47 4.86
CA GLY A 119 3.40 0.85 4.37
C GLY A 119 4.07 1.33 3.09
N CYS A 120 4.61 0.44 2.25
CA CYS A 120 5.47 0.85 1.12
C CYS A 120 4.81 1.70 0.01
N VAL A 121 3.49 1.89 0.04
CA VAL A 121 2.74 2.73 -0.91
C VAL A 121 2.38 4.10 -0.35
N GLU A 122 2.66 4.35 0.93
CA GLU A 122 2.35 5.61 1.60
C GLU A 122 3.49 6.62 1.44
N PRO A 123 3.17 7.93 1.46
CA PRO A 123 4.19 8.98 1.51
C PRO A 123 5.10 8.79 2.72
N ASN A 124 6.35 9.27 2.62
CA ASN A 124 7.34 9.25 3.70
C ASN A 124 7.68 7.85 4.27
N PHE A 125 7.20 6.76 3.65
CA PHE A 125 7.89 5.46 3.70
C PHE A 125 9.32 5.69 3.19
N TRP A 126 10.39 5.48 3.95
CA TRP A 126 10.64 4.58 5.09
C TRP A 126 10.48 5.22 6.48
N ASP A 127 10.72 6.52 6.59
CA ASP A 127 10.97 7.21 7.86
C ASP A 127 9.76 7.17 8.82
N GLU A 128 8.54 7.40 8.33
CA GLU A 128 7.32 7.42 9.17
C GLU A 128 6.83 6.03 9.57
N PHE A 129 7.28 4.99 8.89
CA PHE A 129 6.84 3.61 9.13
C PHE A 129 7.85 2.80 9.96
N THR A 130 8.95 3.42 10.36
CA THR A 130 9.92 2.80 11.28
C THR A 130 9.64 3.14 12.75
N PRO A 131 9.94 2.22 13.69
CA PRO A 131 10.49 0.88 13.49
C PRO A 131 9.49 -0.08 12.80
N LEU A 132 10.00 -0.89 11.85
CA LEU A 132 9.13 -1.77 11.07
C LEU A 132 8.51 -2.88 11.91
N TYR A 133 9.24 -3.41 12.88
CA TYR A 133 8.90 -4.63 13.62
C TYR A 133 8.36 -4.34 15.03
N GLU A 134 7.79 -3.16 15.21
CA GLU A 134 7.10 -2.73 16.43
C GLU A 134 5.71 -2.24 16.05
N SER A 135 4.71 -2.55 16.87
CA SER A 135 3.37 -1.99 16.71
C SER A 135 3.40 -0.47 16.83
N ILE A 136 2.51 0.20 16.09
CA ILE A 136 2.27 1.64 16.23
C ILE A 136 1.62 1.90 17.60
#